data_AF-A0A7V6A544-F1
#
_entry.id   AF-A0A7V6A544-F1
#
_cell.length_a   1.000
_cell.length_b   1.000
_cell.length_c   1.000
_cell.angle_alpha   90.00
_cell.angle_beta   90.00
_cell.angle_gamma   90.00
#
_symmetry.space_group_name_H-M   'P 1'
#
loop_
_entity.id
_entity.type
_entity.pdbx_description
1 polymer ?
#
loop_
_entity_poly.entity_id
_entity_poly.type
_entity_poly.pdbx_seq_one_letter_code
_entity_poly.pdbx_strand_id
1 'polypeptide(L)'
;MKHQLIRISGAFCILLLAAMATAGTWSPNNFFYQPSLGARGPAEKNNFDAGLNRVDAHLGKYKTLGDPGYGTLAEALTTIGSSNVTLTIPAGTVTVASNTTIGNNIALRVFKGGQFTVNSGV
;
A
#
# COMPACT_ATOMS: atom_id res chain seq x y z
N MET A 1 27.43 50.17 -1.04
CA MET A 1 26.18 49.56 -0.53
C MET A 1 25.49 48.62 -1.54
N LYS A 2 25.50 48.88 -2.86
CA LYS A 2 24.87 48.01 -3.88
C LYS A 2 25.39 46.55 -3.93
N HIS A 3 26.68 46.32 -3.66
CA HIS A 3 27.27 44.97 -3.68
C HIS A 3 26.88 44.09 -2.48
N GLN A 4 26.40 44.66 -1.38
CA GLN A 4 25.97 43.86 -0.22
C GLN A 4 24.54 43.35 -0.36
N LEU A 5 23.65 44.11 -1.01
CA LEU A 5 22.27 43.69 -1.31
C LEU A 5 22.21 42.51 -2.29
N ILE A 6 23.08 42.47 -3.31
CA ILE A 6 23.14 41.36 -4.27
C ILE A 6 23.62 40.05 -3.59
N ARG A 7 24.54 40.15 -2.62
CA ARG A 7 25.04 38.99 -1.86
C ARG A 7 23.98 38.40 -0.93
N ILE A 8 23.14 39.26 -0.33
CA ILE A 8 22.06 38.83 0.56
C ILE A 8 20.91 38.19 -0.25
N SER A 9 20.52 38.75 -1.39
CA SER A 9 19.53 38.12 -2.28
C SER A 9 20.00 36.79 -2.87
N GLY A 10 21.29 36.66 -3.22
CA GLY A 10 21.85 35.40 -3.69
C GLY A 10 21.82 34.29 -2.64
N ALA A 11 22.18 34.61 -1.38
CA ALA A 11 22.10 33.67 -0.27
C ALA A 11 20.65 33.25 0.04
N PHE A 12 19.70 34.18 -0.07
CA PHE A 12 18.29 33.92 0.19
C PHE A 12 17.65 33.04 -0.90
N CYS A 13 18.01 33.23 -2.19
CA CYS A 13 17.56 32.35 -3.27
C CYS A 13 18.11 30.91 -3.16
N ILE A 14 19.36 30.75 -2.71
CA ILE A 14 19.94 29.41 -2.48
C ILE A 14 19.27 28.71 -1.29
N LEU A 15 18.92 29.46 -0.24
CA LEU A 15 18.15 28.95 0.91
C LEU A 15 16.72 28.53 0.51
N LEU A 16 16.06 29.28 -0.39
CA LEU A 16 14.73 28.95 -0.88
C LEU A 16 14.73 27.69 -1.77
N LEU A 17 15.76 27.51 -2.60
CA LEU A 17 15.95 26.31 -3.43
C LEU A 17 16.27 25.06 -2.59
N ALA A 18 16.97 25.21 -1.47
CA ALA A 18 17.24 24.11 -0.53
C ALA A 18 15.98 23.67 0.24
N ALA A 19 15.02 24.57 0.47
CA ALA A 19 13.76 24.25 1.16
C ALA A 19 12.76 23.46 0.30
N MET A 20 12.87 23.51 -1.03
CA MET A 20 12.03 22.70 -1.93
C MET A 20 12.55 21.28 -2.16
N ALA A 21 13.72 20.93 -1.63
CA ALA A 21 14.34 19.60 -1.77
C ALA A 21 13.90 18.59 -0.68
N THR A 22 12.94 18.94 0.17
CA THR A 22 12.55 18.10 1.33
C THR A 22 11.07 17.68 1.33
N ALA A 23 10.40 17.73 0.18
CA ALA A 23 9.13 17.02 0.02
C ALA A 23 9.46 15.59 -0.44
N GLY A 24 9.22 14.61 0.44
CA GLY A 24 9.54 13.21 0.21
C GLY A 24 8.98 12.66 -1.11
N THR A 25 9.70 11.71 -1.68
CA THR A 25 9.31 11.00 -2.89
C THR A 25 8.35 9.86 -2.58
N TRP A 26 7.36 9.67 -3.45
CA TRP A 26 6.44 8.55 -3.41
C TRP A 26 7.18 7.24 -3.65
N SER A 27 6.93 6.23 -2.82
CA SER A 27 7.40 4.88 -3.12
C SER A 27 6.66 4.29 -4.35
N PRO A 28 7.20 3.27 -5.01
CA PRO A 28 6.50 2.54 -6.09
C PRO A 28 5.13 1.97 -5.68
N ASN A 29 4.88 1.89 -4.36
CA ASN A 29 3.64 1.39 -3.78
C ASN A 29 2.78 2.51 -3.15
N ASN A 30 2.98 3.77 -3.56
CA ASN A 30 2.17 4.94 -3.17
C ASN A 30 2.16 5.31 -1.66
N PHE A 31 3.29 5.23 -0.96
CA PHE A 31 3.39 5.71 0.44
C PHE A 31 4.44 6.82 0.62
N PHE A 32 4.14 7.76 1.54
CA PHE A 32 4.87 9.01 1.79
C PHE A 32 5.88 8.84 2.94
N TYR A 33 7.11 8.41 2.66
CA TYR A 33 8.28 8.74 3.49
C TYR A 33 9.59 8.31 2.80
N GLN A 34 10.37 9.26 2.31
CA GLN A 34 11.79 9.06 1.98
C GLN A 34 12.59 10.20 2.65
N PRO A 35 13.23 9.97 3.80
CA PRO A 35 14.13 10.97 4.37
C PRO A 35 15.33 11.18 3.43
N SER A 36 15.81 12.43 3.34
CA SER A 36 16.91 12.79 2.45
C SER A 36 18.23 12.14 2.88
N LEU A 37 19.12 11.94 1.89
CA LEU A 37 20.49 11.48 2.10
C LEU A 37 21.24 12.53 2.94
N GLY A 38 21.46 12.19 4.22
CA GLY A 38 22.12 13.05 5.21
C GLY A 38 21.77 12.71 6.66
N ALA A 39 20.62 12.09 6.91
CA ALA A 39 20.16 11.79 8.28
C ALA A 39 20.64 10.43 8.83
N ARG A 40 20.88 9.42 7.98
CA ARG A 40 21.36 8.08 8.36
C ARG A 40 22.12 7.48 7.18
N GLY A 41 23.26 6.84 7.41
CA GLY A 41 24.18 6.37 6.36
C GLY A 41 23.63 5.20 5.52
N PRO A 42 24.41 4.68 4.54
CA PRO A 42 23.99 3.61 3.64
C PRO A 42 23.47 2.35 4.36
N ALA A 43 24.05 2.01 5.51
CA ALA A 43 23.65 0.84 6.30
C ALA A 43 22.24 0.98 6.89
N GLU A 44 21.88 2.16 7.39
CA GLU A 44 20.56 2.40 8.00
C GLU A 44 19.47 2.52 6.95
N LYS A 45 19.78 3.08 5.78
CA LYS A 45 18.89 3.03 4.61
C LYS A 45 18.56 1.58 4.24
N ASN A 46 19.59 0.73 4.12
CA ASN A 46 19.38 -0.68 3.78
C ASN A 46 18.54 -1.42 4.83
N ASN A 47 18.76 -1.15 6.11
CA ASN A 47 17.96 -1.75 7.19
C ASN A 47 16.50 -1.28 7.16
N PHE A 48 16.26 -0.01 6.85
CA PHE A 48 14.92 0.54 6.69
C PHE A 48 14.20 -0.08 5.49
N ASP A 49 14.84 -0.11 4.32
CA ASP A 49 14.27 -0.70 3.09
C ASP A 49 13.96 -2.19 3.29
N ALA A 50 14.85 -2.93 3.96
CA ALA A 50 14.60 -4.33 4.32
C ALA A 50 13.44 -4.49 5.32
N GLY A 51 13.27 -3.53 6.23
CA GLY A 51 12.09 -3.46 7.12
C GLY A 51 10.80 -3.24 6.32
N LEU A 52 10.80 -2.27 5.41
CA LEU A 52 9.66 -1.94 4.58
C LEU A 52 9.26 -3.11 3.67
N ASN A 53 10.23 -3.76 3.03
CA ASN A 53 9.99 -4.95 2.20
C ASN A 53 9.36 -6.10 3.01
N ARG A 54 9.74 -6.27 4.28
CA ARG A 54 9.11 -7.28 5.15
C ARG A 54 7.66 -6.93 5.49
N VAL A 55 7.38 -5.66 5.76
CA VAL A 55 6.01 -5.18 6.02
C VAL A 55 5.16 -5.30 4.75
N ASP A 56 5.69 -4.91 3.60
CA ASP A 56 5.05 -5.01 2.29
C ASP A 56 4.70 -6.47 1.94
N ALA A 57 5.66 -7.38 2.08
CA ALA A 57 5.44 -8.81 1.89
C ALA A 57 4.42 -9.41 2.87
N HIS A 58 4.20 -8.80 4.04
CA HIS A 58 3.19 -9.23 5.00
C HIS A 58 1.81 -8.66 4.65
N LEU A 59 1.71 -7.38 4.32
CA LEU A 59 0.46 -6.72 3.92
C LEU A 59 -0.09 -7.28 2.59
N GLY A 60 0.78 -7.70 1.67
CA GLY A 60 0.39 -8.38 0.44
C GLY A 60 -0.38 -9.69 0.67
N LYS A 61 -0.20 -10.35 1.82
CA LYS A 61 -0.81 -11.64 2.16
C LYS A 61 -2.23 -11.55 2.67
N TYR A 62 -2.71 -10.37 3.08
CA TYR A 62 -4.05 -10.22 3.64
C TYR A 62 -4.86 -9.23 2.80
N LYS A 63 -5.98 -9.69 2.26
CA LYS A 63 -6.94 -8.87 1.52
C LYS A 63 -8.28 -8.91 2.23
N THR A 64 -9.07 -7.84 2.17
CA THR A 64 -10.42 -7.82 2.73
C THR A 64 -11.44 -7.60 1.62
N LEU A 65 -12.49 -8.41 1.64
CA LEU A 65 -13.61 -8.23 0.72
C LEU A 65 -14.33 -6.91 1.05
N GLY A 66 -14.56 -6.08 0.04
CA GLY A 66 -15.08 -4.72 0.17
C GLY A 66 -14.01 -3.61 0.08
N ASP A 67 -12.72 -3.96 0.15
CA ASP A 67 -11.65 -3.00 -0.13
C ASP A 67 -11.62 -2.62 -1.63
N PRO A 68 -11.02 -1.48 -2.02
CA PRO A 68 -10.86 -1.11 -3.42
C PRO A 68 -10.22 -2.23 -4.25
N GLY A 69 -10.90 -2.68 -5.31
CA GLY A 69 -10.46 -3.82 -6.16
C GLY A 69 -10.88 -5.21 -5.67
N TYR A 70 -11.64 -5.28 -4.56
CA TYR A 70 -12.16 -6.49 -3.94
C TYR A 70 -13.64 -6.35 -3.59
N GLY A 71 -14.41 -5.55 -4.34
CA GLY A 71 -15.78 -5.18 -4.01
C GLY A 71 -16.76 -6.36 -4.05
N THR A 72 -16.47 -7.37 -4.88
CA THR A 72 -17.23 -8.63 -4.94
C THR A 72 -16.32 -9.84 -4.81
N LEU A 73 -16.89 -11.00 -4.45
CA LEU A 73 -16.11 -12.24 -4.37
C LEU A 73 -15.47 -12.59 -5.72
N ALA A 74 -16.21 -12.44 -6.81
CA ALA A 74 -15.70 -12.72 -8.16
C ALA A 74 -14.55 -11.78 -8.55
N GLU A 75 -14.69 -10.49 -8.26
CA GLU A 75 -13.63 -9.50 -8.48
C GLU A 75 -12.40 -9.84 -7.64
N ALA A 76 -12.57 -10.13 -6.35
CA ALA A 76 -11.48 -10.47 -5.45
C ALA A 76 -10.70 -11.70 -5.93
N LEU A 77 -11.38 -12.78 -6.33
CA LEU A 77 -10.73 -13.99 -6.85
C LEU A 77 -9.96 -13.71 -8.14
N THR A 78 -10.51 -12.88 -9.03
CA THR A 78 -9.85 -12.48 -10.28
C THR A 78 -8.60 -11.63 -10.00
N THR A 79 -8.72 -10.63 -9.12
CA THR A 79 -7.63 -9.72 -8.76
C THR A 79 -6.49 -10.45 -8.03
N ILE A 80 -6.81 -11.43 -7.17
CA ILE A 80 -5.81 -12.23 -6.45
C ILE A 80 -5.00 -13.10 -7.42
N GLY A 81 -5.65 -13.67 -8.43
CA GLY A 81 -5.01 -14.54 -9.42
C GLY A 81 -4.29 -15.71 -8.75
N SER A 82 -3.00 -15.87 -9.04
CA SER A 82 -2.15 -16.94 -8.50
C SER A 82 -1.43 -16.59 -7.19
N SER A 83 -1.74 -15.45 -6.56
CA SER A 83 -1.04 -15.00 -5.36
C SER A 83 -1.49 -15.78 -4.12
N ASN A 84 -0.56 -16.21 -3.27
CA ASN A 84 -0.88 -16.86 -2.01
C ASN A 84 -1.36 -15.84 -0.97
N VAL A 85 -2.66 -15.82 -0.68
CA VAL A 85 -3.27 -14.80 0.18
C VAL A 85 -4.33 -15.38 1.12
N THR A 86 -4.58 -14.67 2.21
CA THR A 86 -5.76 -14.82 3.05
C THR A 86 -6.77 -13.74 2.70
N LEU A 87 -7.91 -14.14 2.15
CA LEU A 87 -9.05 -13.26 1.89
C LEU A 87 -9.95 -13.23 3.12
N THR A 88 -10.09 -12.05 3.72
CA THR A 88 -10.94 -11.79 4.87
C THR A 88 -12.33 -11.42 4.40
N ILE A 89 -13.33 -12.14 4.91
CA ILE A 89 -14.74 -11.88 4.67
C ILE A 89 -15.27 -11.09 5.87
N PRO A 90 -15.74 -9.84 5.68
CA PRO A 90 -16.26 -9.03 6.76
C PRO A 90 -17.59 -9.58 7.29
N ALA A 91 -18.06 -9.02 8.41
CA ALA A 91 -19.41 -9.31 8.89
C ALA A 91 -20.46 -8.83 7.86
N GLY A 92 -21.56 -9.58 7.74
CA GLY A 92 -22.63 -9.29 6.78
C GLY A 92 -22.74 -10.34 5.67
N THR A 93 -23.58 -10.04 4.68
CA THR A 93 -23.91 -10.97 3.59
C THR A 93 -23.06 -10.71 2.36
N VAL A 94 -22.36 -11.74 1.91
CA VAL A 94 -21.71 -11.79 0.60
C VAL A 94 -22.59 -12.57 -0.36
N THR A 95 -23.18 -11.87 -1.33
CA THR A 95 -23.98 -12.51 -2.38
C THR A 95 -23.05 -13.12 -3.43
N VAL A 96 -23.24 -14.40 -3.72
CA VAL A 96 -22.55 -15.14 -4.76
C VAL A 96 -23.58 -15.55 -5.80
N ALA A 97 -23.44 -15.05 -7.03
CA ALA A 97 -24.47 -15.23 -8.06
C ALA A 97 -24.66 -16.70 -8.45
N SER A 98 -23.57 -17.46 -8.51
CA SER A 98 -23.54 -18.88 -8.89
C SER A 98 -22.39 -19.61 -8.17
N ASN A 99 -22.32 -20.93 -8.32
CA ASN A 99 -21.24 -21.73 -7.74
C ASN A 99 -19.87 -21.16 -8.12
N THR A 100 -19.07 -20.80 -7.10
CA THR A 100 -17.76 -20.17 -7.26
C THR A 100 -16.70 -21.06 -6.64
N THR A 101 -15.62 -21.30 -7.38
CA THR A 101 -14.47 -22.05 -6.86
C THR A 101 -13.48 -21.11 -6.20
N ILE A 102 -13.06 -21.44 -4.98
CA ILE A 102 -11.96 -20.75 -4.30
C ILE A 102 -10.65 -21.44 -4.69
N GLY A 103 -9.69 -20.67 -5.20
CA GLY A 103 -8.39 -21.19 -5.59
C GLY A 103 -7.60 -21.79 -4.42
N ASN A 104 -6.77 -22.80 -4.70
CA ASN A 104 -5.93 -23.46 -3.69
C ASN A 104 -4.88 -22.54 -3.05
N ASN A 105 -4.60 -21.41 -3.68
CA ASN A 105 -3.72 -20.34 -3.20
C ASN A 105 -4.42 -19.37 -2.23
N ILE A 106 -5.72 -19.56 -1.96
CA ILE A 106 -6.53 -18.62 -1.19
C ILE A 106 -7.06 -19.29 0.08
N ALA A 107 -6.64 -18.75 1.22
CA ALA A 107 -7.27 -19.08 2.51
C ALA A 107 -8.42 -18.10 2.77
N LEU A 108 -9.59 -18.60 3.17
CA LEU A 108 -10.69 -17.75 3.60
C LEU A 108 -10.66 -17.56 5.11
N ARG A 109 -10.78 -16.30 5.55
CA ARG A 109 -10.98 -15.93 6.96
C ARG A 109 -12.32 -15.23 7.09
N VAL A 110 -13.32 -15.93 7.60
CA VAL A 110 -14.67 -15.38 7.78
C VAL A 110 -14.79 -14.78 9.18
N PHE A 111 -15.09 -13.48 9.27
CA PHE A 111 -15.34 -12.82 10.54
C PHE A 111 -16.72 -13.16 11.09
N LYS A 112 -16.88 -13.02 12.41
CA LYS A 112 -18.15 -13.32 13.09
C LYS A 112 -19.30 -12.54 12.45
N GLY A 113 -20.35 -13.25 12.05
CA GLY A 113 -21.51 -12.69 11.36
C GLY A 113 -21.33 -12.54 9.84
N GLY A 114 -20.20 -12.95 9.28
CA GLY A 114 -20.02 -13.09 7.83
C GLY A 114 -20.75 -14.32 7.31
N GLN A 115 -21.50 -14.17 6.22
CA GLN A 115 -22.26 -15.25 5.58
C GLN A 115 -22.19 -15.14 4.06
N PHE A 116 -22.32 -16.28 3.40
CA PHE A 116 -22.42 -16.36 1.94
C PHE A 116 -23.83 -16.76 1.54
N THR A 117 -24.43 -16.01 0.63
CA THR A 117 -25.72 -16.36 0.01
C THR A 117 -25.46 -16.73 -1.44
N VAL A 118 -25.66 -18.01 -1.79
CA VAL A 118 -25.50 -18.49 -3.16
C VAL A 118 -26.87 -18.53 -3.83
N ASN A 119 -27.12 -17.64 -4.79
CA ASN A 119 -28.47 -17.43 -5.34
C ASN A 119 -28.94 -18.56 -6.27
N SER A 120 -28.03 -19.34 -6.86
CA SER A 120 -28.35 -20.37 -7.85
C SER A 120 -27.54 -21.65 -7.68
N GLY A 121 -27.08 -21.94 -6.46
CA GLY A 121 -26.32 -23.16 -6.17
C GLY A 121 -27.22 -24.39 -6.24
N VAL A 122 -26.77 -25.40 -7.00
CA VAL A 122 -27.30 -26.78 -6.96
C VAL A 122 -26.71 -27.51 -5.77
#